data_AF-A0A929K6J7-F1
#
_entry.id   AF-A0A929K6J7-F1
#
_cell.length_a   1.000
_cell.length_b   1.000
_cell.length_c   1.000
_cell.angle_alpha   90.00
_cell.angle_beta   90.00
_cell.angle_gamma   90.00
#
_symmetry.space_group_name_H-M   'P 1'
#
loop_
_entity.id
_entity.type
_entity.pdbx_description
1 polymer ?
#
loop_
_entity_poly.entity_id
_entity_poly.type
_entity_poly.pdbx_seq_one_letter_code
_entity_poly.pdbx_strand_id
1 'polypeptide(L)'
;MENIQILERLLYSCFQNSKIGHLVKGIVHNLNGPIQILSMQIEILRMDTAKDLKVVESTLALSLPDTAANQLKGLTDNLQRRIERLSQMEEALARMENMVNVITNRSQDGEDGQRPLILNQVLEEELDFWNADLFFKHQVGQQLALPTIPTLIVINEGYLRDLIDCLLDAC
;
A
#
# COMPACT_ATOMS: atom_id res chain seq x y z
N MET A 1 11.69 -14.75 42.58
CA MET A 1 12.70 -13.88 41.94
C MET A 1 12.62 -14.03 40.42
N GLU A 2 12.55 -15.25 39.88
CA GLU A 2 12.32 -15.55 38.45
C GLU A 2 11.10 -14.83 37.84
N ASN A 3 9.93 -14.88 38.48
CA ASN A 3 8.71 -14.22 37.97
C ASN A 3 8.85 -12.69 37.84
N ILE A 4 9.70 -12.06 38.67
CA ILE A 4 9.96 -10.61 38.60
C ILE A 4 10.86 -10.28 37.41
N GLN A 5 11.86 -11.12 37.14
CA GLN A 5 12.76 -10.95 35.98
C GLN A 5 12.03 -11.20 34.65
N ILE A 6 11.11 -12.18 34.61
CA ILE A 6 10.23 -12.42 33.45
C ILE A 6 9.34 -11.22 33.21
N LEU A 7 8.70 -10.69 34.26
CA LEU A 7 7.82 -9.53 34.15
C LEU A 7 8.57 -8.27 33.71
N GLU A 8 9.77 -8.03 34.24
CA GLU A 8 10.63 -6.91 33.86
C GLU A 8 11.05 -6.99 32.39
N ARG A 9 11.43 -8.19 31.92
CA ARG A 9 11.79 -8.41 30.52
C ARG A 9 10.60 -8.21 29.58
N LEU A 10 9.42 -8.67 29.98
CA LEU A 10 8.18 -8.50 29.22
C LEU A 10 7.79 -7.01 29.14
N LEU A 11 7.85 -6.29 30.27
CA LEU A 11 7.63 -4.84 30.33
C LEU A 11 8.58 -4.07 29.42
N TYR A 12 9.87 -4.41 29.45
CA TYR A 12 10.87 -3.77 28.61
C TYR A 12 10.60 -4.01 27.12
N SER A 13 10.25 -5.25 26.75
CA SER A 13 9.88 -5.61 25.38
C SER A 13 8.62 -4.88 24.90
N CYS A 14 7.56 -4.85 25.72
CA CYS A 14 6.33 -4.13 25.40
C CYS A 14 6.58 -2.62 25.24
N PHE A 15 7.39 -2.02 26.12
CA PHE A 15 7.74 -0.61 26.03
C PHE A 15 8.56 -0.29 24.77
N GLN A 16 9.54 -1.13 24.42
CA GLN A 16 10.31 -0.97 23.19
C GLN A 16 9.40 -1.06 21.95
N ASN A 17 8.51 -2.07 21.89
CA ASN A 17 7.57 -2.23 20.78
C ASN A 17 6.61 -1.05 20.67
N SER A 18 6.09 -0.54 21.79
CA SER A 18 5.25 0.67 21.81
C SER A 18 6.00 1.90 21.27
N LYS A 19 7.28 2.08 21.64
CA LYS A 19 8.10 3.17 21.11
C LYS A 19 8.36 3.03 19.62
N ILE A 20 8.61 1.81 19.14
CA ILE A 20 8.76 1.53 17.71
C ILE A 20 7.45 1.85 16.99
N GLY A 21 6.29 1.39 17.48
CA GLY A 21 4.98 1.70 16.89
C GLY A 21 4.71 3.20 16.78
N HIS A 22 5.00 3.96 17.84
CA HIS A 22 4.90 5.43 17.81
C HIS A 22 5.83 6.08 16.78
N LEU A 23 7.08 5.63 16.68
CA LEU A 23 8.03 6.14 15.68
C LEU A 23 7.59 5.81 14.26
N VAL A 24 7.09 4.59 14.05
CA VAL A 24 6.56 4.12 12.77
C VAL A 24 5.40 4.99 12.29
N LYS A 25 4.48 5.39 13.18
CA LYS A 25 3.42 6.37 12.85
C LYS A 25 3.98 7.70 12.32
N GLY A 26 5.06 8.20 12.93
CA GLY A 26 5.77 9.40 12.45
C GLY A 26 6.44 9.19 11.10
N ILE A 27 7.06 8.02 10.87
CA ILE A 27 7.66 7.65 9.58
C ILE A 27 6.59 7.62 8.49
N VAL A 28 5.45 6.97 8.74
CA VAL A 28 4.32 6.92 7.80
C VAL A 28 3.83 8.32 7.45
N HIS A 29 3.62 9.18 8.45
CA HIS A 29 3.22 10.56 8.20
C HIS A 29 4.22 11.30 7.29
N ASN A 30 5.51 11.09 7.50
CA ASN A 30 6.58 11.67 6.69
C ASN A 30 6.67 11.07 5.27
N LEU A 31 6.18 9.86 5.05
CA LEU A 31 6.13 9.21 3.74
C LEU A 31 4.90 9.62 2.92
N ASN A 32 3.75 9.84 3.57
CA ASN A 32 2.50 10.22 2.91
C ASN A 32 2.64 11.49 2.06
N GLY A 33 3.29 12.54 2.59
CA GLY A 33 3.49 13.80 1.85
C GLY A 33 4.27 13.62 0.54
N PRO A 34 5.51 13.09 0.59
CA PRO A 34 6.29 12.79 -0.61
C PRO A 34 5.58 11.84 -1.61
N ILE A 35 4.89 10.80 -1.14
CA ILE A 35 4.14 9.88 -1.99
C ILE A 35 3.01 10.61 -2.74
N GLN A 36 2.23 11.43 -2.04
CA GLN A 36 1.18 12.26 -2.66
C GLN A 36 1.74 13.22 -3.70
N ILE A 37 2.88 13.87 -3.40
CA ILE A 37 3.55 14.76 -4.35
C ILE A 37 3.97 13.98 -5.60
N LEU A 38 4.60 12.82 -5.44
CA LEU A 38 5.04 12.00 -6.57
C LEU A 38 3.86 11.51 -7.41
N SER A 39 2.77 11.08 -6.77
CA SER A 39 1.54 10.64 -7.43
C SER A 39 0.97 11.76 -8.31
N MET A 40 0.83 12.97 -7.76
CA MET A 40 0.37 14.16 -8.50
C MET A 40 1.31 14.52 -9.67
N GLN A 41 2.63 14.47 -9.46
CA GLN A 41 3.59 14.81 -10.53
C GLN A 41 3.52 13.80 -11.69
N ILE A 42 3.37 12.51 -11.39
CA ILE A 42 3.23 11.48 -12.43
C ILE A 42 1.92 11.66 -13.19
N GLU A 43 0.82 11.96 -12.49
CA GLU A 43 -0.47 12.22 -13.14
C GLU A 43 -0.38 13.40 -14.13
N ILE A 44 0.24 14.52 -13.71
CA ILE A 44 0.46 15.69 -14.57
C ILE A 44 1.32 15.32 -15.78
N LEU A 45 2.46 14.64 -15.56
CA LEU A 45 3.35 14.22 -16.64
C LEU A 45 2.65 13.28 -17.64
N ARG A 46 1.78 12.39 -17.14
CA ARG A 46 1.00 11.48 -17.98
C ARG A 46 -0.01 12.26 -18.81
N MET A 47 -0.71 13.22 -18.21
CA MET A 47 -1.66 14.09 -18.92
C MET A 47 -0.96 14.91 -20.02
N ASP A 48 0.18 15.52 -19.73
CA ASP A 48 0.90 16.35 -20.70
C ASP A 48 1.49 15.49 -21.83
N THR A 49 2.08 14.33 -21.50
CA THR A 49 2.57 13.38 -22.51
C THR A 49 1.44 12.87 -23.40
N ALA A 50 0.25 12.61 -22.84
CA ALA A 50 -0.91 12.18 -23.61
C ALA A 50 -1.48 13.29 -24.51
N LYS A 51 -1.39 14.57 -24.10
CA LYS A 51 -1.72 15.71 -24.97
C LYS A 51 -0.74 15.81 -26.13
N ASP A 52 0.56 15.73 -25.86
CA ASP A 52 1.61 15.77 -26.88
C ASP A 52 1.44 14.64 -27.90
N LEU A 53 1.13 13.43 -27.43
CA LEU A 53 0.86 12.28 -28.28
C LEU A 53 -0.31 12.55 -29.26
N LYS A 54 -1.43 13.08 -28.76
CA LYS A 54 -2.58 13.43 -29.62
C LYS A 54 -2.24 14.49 -30.67
N VAL A 55 -1.43 15.48 -30.32
CA VAL A 55 -0.96 16.51 -31.27
C VAL A 55 -0.12 15.88 -32.38
N VAL A 56 0.81 14.99 -32.01
CA VAL A 56 1.66 14.29 -32.98
C VAL A 56 0.85 13.36 -33.87
N GLU A 57 -0.08 12.57 -33.32
CA GLU A 57 -0.98 11.67 -34.07
C GLU A 57 -1.86 12.43 -35.07
N SER A 58 -2.42 13.58 -34.67
CA SER A 58 -3.22 14.42 -35.57
C SER A 58 -2.39 15.04 -36.70
N THR A 59 -1.10 15.31 -36.45
CA THR A 59 -0.17 15.82 -37.47
C THR A 59 0.22 14.71 -38.44
N LEU A 60 0.42 13.48 -37.97
CA LEU A 60 0.67 12.29 -38.79
C LEU A 60 -0.48 11.95 -39.74
N ALA A 61 -1.72 12.29 -39.37
CA ALA A 61 -2.89 12.10 -40.21
C ALA A 61 -2.94 13.05 -41.43
N LEU A 62 -2.09 14.08 -41.46
CA LEU A 62 -1.93 14.95 -42.62
C LEU A 62 -0.94 14.32 -43.61
N SER A 63 -1.18 14.53 -44.91
CA SER A 63 -0.27 14.05 -45.97
C SER A 63 1.08 14.76 -45.90
N LEU A 64 2.00 14.17 -45.12
CA LEU A 64 3.36 14.64 -44.91
C LEU A 64 4.35 13.95 -45.87
N PRO A 65 5.50 14.59 -46.17
CA PRO A 65 6.61 13.90 -46.82
C PRO A 65 7.10 12.68 -46.00
N ASP A 66 7.50 11.60 -46.67
CA ASP A 66 7.86 10.31 -46.03
C ASP A 66 8.93 10.43 -44.94
N THR A 67 9.90 11.33 -45.11
CA THR A 67 10.95 11.59 -44.12
C THR A 67 10.40 12.19 -42.82
N ALA A 68 9.49 13.16 -42.94
CA ALA A 68 8.82 13.78 -41.81
C ALA A 68 7.84 12.81 -41.12
N ALA A 69 7.11 12.01 -41.90
CA ALA A 69 6.21 10.99 -41.39
C ALA A 69 6.95 9.93 -40.56
N ASN A 70 8.11 9.46 -41.03
CA ASN A 70 8.93 8.49 -40.30
C ASN A 70 9.51 9.05 -38.99
N GLN A 71 9.94 10.32 -38.98
CA GLN A 71 10.42 10.97 -37.75
C GLN A 71 9.30 11.17 -36.73
N LEU A 72 8.12 11.62 -37.17
CA LEU A 72 6.96 11.77 -36.30
C LEU A 72 6.50 10.43 -35.74
N LYS A 73 6.49 9.37 -36.55
CA LYS A 73 6.17 8.01 -36.08
C LYS A 73 7.12 7.56 -34.98
N GLY A 74 8.42 7.80 -35.13
CA GLY A 74 9.41 7.51 -34.08
C GLY A 74 9.17 8.30 -32.79
N LEU A 75 8.68 9.54 -32.90
CA LEU A 75 8.29 10.36 -31.75
C LEU A 75 7.02 9.81 -31.08
N THR A 76 6.00 9.43 -31.84
CA THR A 76 4.79 8.75 -31.34
C THR A 76 5.14 7.51 -30.53
N ASP A 77 5.98 6.62 -31.09
CA ASP A 77 6.42 5.40 -30.43
C ASP A 77 7.17 5.72 -29.11
N ASN A 78 7.96 6.81 -29.08
CA ASN A 78 8.66 7.25 -27.87
C ASN A 78 7.68 7.76 -26.80
N LEU A 79 6.72 8.59 -27.18
CA LEU A 79 5.71 9.14 -26.27
C LEU A 79 4.83 8.03 -25.69
N GLN A 80 4.42 7.06 -26.51
CA GLN A 80 3.66 5.90 -26.05
C GLN A 80 4.42 5.09 -25.00
N ARG A 81 5.72 4.81 -25.25
CA ARG A 81 6.59 4.15 -24.25
C ARG A 81 6.75 4.96 -22.96
N ARG A 82 6.73 6.30 -23.01
CA ARG A 82 6.77 7.14 -21.79
C ARG A 82 5.49 7.02 -21.00
N ILE A 83 4.33 7.01 -21.66
CA ILE A 83 3.03 6.80 -21.00
C ILE A 83 3.01 5.44 -20.29
N GLU A 84 3.46 4.37 -20.95
CA GLU A 84 3.57 3.04 -20.33
C GLU A 84 4.46 3.04 -19.09
N ARG A 85 5.62 3.70 -19.13
CA ARG A 85 6.51 3.83 -17.97
C ARG A 85 5.88 4.63 -16.83
N LEU A 86 5.15 5.71 -17.14
CA LEU A 86 4.44 6.49 -16.13
C LEU A 86 3.34 5.65 -15.47
N SER A 87 2.60 4.86 -16.24
CA SER A 87 1.61 3.90 -15.70
C SER A 87 2.25 2.90 -14.73
N GLN A 88 3.43 2.35 -15.07
CA GLN A 88 4.15 1.44 -14.18
C GLN A 88 4.61 2.14 -12.88
N MET A 89 4.95 3.43 -12.94
CA MET A 89 5.30 4.23 -11.76
C MET A 89 4.08 4.52 -10.87
N GLU A 90 2.91 4.81 -11.46
CA GLU A 90 1.64 4.97 -10.73
C GLU A 90 1.30 3.69 -9.96
N GLU A 91 1.39 2.53 -10.61
CA GLU A 91 1.16 1.24 -9.95
C GLU A 91 2.15 0.96 -8.81
N ALA A 92 3.43 1.35 -8.99
CA ALA A 92 4.43 1.20 -7.94
C ALA A 92 4.15 2.10 -6.73
N LEU A 93 3.71 3.34 -6.95
CA LEU A 93 3.30 4.23 -5.87
C LEU A 93 2.03 3.76 -5.18
N ALA A 94 1.03 3.29 -5.91
CA ALA A 94 -0.18 2.73 -5.31
C ALA A 94 0.13 1.54 -4.39
N ARG A 95 1.11 0.69 -4.77
CA ARG A 95 1.61 -0.37 -3.87
C ARG A 95 2.27 0.19 -2.61
N MET A 96 3.04 1.28 -2.71
CA MET A 96 3.64 1.93 -1.54
C MET A 96 2.57 2.57 -0.64
N GLU A 97 1.57 3.22 -1.21
CA GLU A 97 0.42 3.77 -0.48
C GLU A 97 -0.30 2.67 0.32
N ASN A 98 -0.55 1.52 -0.30
CA ASN A 98 -1.17 0.39 0.38
C ASN A 98 -0.32 -0.10 1.57
N MET A 99 1.00 -0.27 1.41
CA MET A 99 1.88 -0.67 2.52
C MET A 99 1.86 0.35 3.66
N VAL A 100 1.88 1.64 3.33
CA VAL A 100 1.84 2.73 4.31
C VAL A 100 0.48 2.79 5.02
N ASN A 101 -0.62 2.52 4.32
CA ASN A 101 -1.96 2.44 4.89
C ASN A 101 -2.12 1.27 5.86
N VAL A 102 -1.61 0.08 5.52
CA VAL A 102 -1.61 -1.08 6.43
C VAL A 102 -0.90 -0.74 7.74
N ILE A 103 0.27 -0.11 7.67
CA ILE A 103 1.02 0.33 8.84
C ILE A 103 0.25 1.41 9.63
N THR A 104 -0.40 2.34 8.91
CA THR A 104 -1.21 3.39 9.53
C THR A 104 -2.35 2.80 10.35
N ASN A 105 -3.13 1.91 9.74
CA ASN A 105 -4.31 1.29 10.36
C ASN A 105 -3.94 0.51 11.61
N ARG A 106 -2.79 -0.19 11.61
CA ARG A 106 -2.27 -0.90 12.79
C ARG A 106 -1.70 0.03 13.87
N SER A 107 -1.20 1.21 13.50
CA SER A 107 -0.65 2.21 14.44
C SER A 107 -1.70 3.14 15.07
N GLN A 108 -2.95 3.06 14.63
CA GLN A 108 -4.06 3.78 15.26
C GLN A 108 -4.47 3.05 16.54
N ASP A 109 -3.70 3.28 17.61
CA ASP A 109 -4.15 2.96 18.97
C ASP A 109 -5.53 3.57 19.22
N GLY A 110 -6.42 2.74 19.77
CA GLY A 110 -7.85 2.98 19.90
C GLY A 110 -8.23 4.40 20.28
N GLU A 111 -8.86 5.11 19.34
CA GLU A 111 -9.85 6.08 19.77
C GLU A 111 -10.98 5.28 20.42
N ASP A 112 -11.11 5.41 21.74
CA ASP A 112 -12.21 4.87 22.53
C ASP A 112 -13.54 5.18 21.84
N GLY A 113 -14.11 4.17 21.19
CA GLY A 113 -15.34 4.32 20.43
C GLY A 113 -15.72 3.02 19.75
N GLN A 114 -16.99 2.64 19.89
CA GLN A 114 -17.56 1.58 19.06
C GLN A 114 -17.42 1.96 17.59
N ARG A 115 -16.70 1.15 16.82
CA ARG A 115 -16.51 1.38 15.38
C ARG A 115 -17.20 0.28 14.57
N PRO A 116 -17.88 0.64 13.46
CA PRO A 116 -18.35 -0.35 12.51
C PRO A 116 -17.15 -1.01 11.83
N LEU A 117 -17.14 -2.33 11.85
CA LEU A 117 -16.06 -3.18 11.40
C LEU A 117 -16.62 -4.22 10.43
N ILE A 118 -16.00 -4.33 9.25
CA ILE A 118 -16.29 -5.40 8.31
C ILE A 118 -15.21 -6.45 8.50
N LEU A 119 -15.57 -7.58 9.11
CA LEU A 119 -14.60 -8.63 9.48
C LEU A 119 -13.79 -9.14 8.29
N ASN A 120 -14.42 -9.23 7.12
CA ASN A 120 -13.76 -9.65 5.89
C ASN A 120 -12.60 -8.71 5.53
N GLN A 121 -12.78 -7.39 5.68
CA GLN A 121 -11.73 -6.41 5.40
C GLN A 121 -10.55 -6.56 6.37
N VAL A 122 -10.84 -6.77 7.66
CA VAL A 122 -9.78 -7.02 8.66
C VAL A 122 -8.98 -8.27 8.28
N LEU A 123 -9.65 -9.38 7.98
CA LEU A 123 -8.95 -10.63 7.62
C LEU A 123 -8.09 -10.50 6.36
N GLU A 124 -8.56 -9.74 5.36
CA GLU A 124 -7.79 -9.43 4.16
C GLU A 124 -6.55 -8.58 4.48
N GLU A 125 -6.71 -7.51 5.27
CA GLU A 125 -5.59 -6.66 5.70
C GLU A 125 -4.55 -7.40 6.53
N GLU A 126 -4.98 -8.27 7.44
CA GLU A 126 -4.10 -9.10 8.26
C GLU A 126 -3.34 -10.11 7.39
N LEU A 127 -4.01 -10.77 6.45
CA LEU A 127 -3.34 -11.69 5.52
C LEU A 127 -2.33 -10.96 4.63
N ASP A 128 -2.65 -9.77 4.15
CA ASP A 128 -1.74 -8.94 3.36
C ASP A 128 -0.51 -8.51 4.17
N PHE A 129 -0.70 -8.17 5.45
CA PHE A 129 0.41 -7.89 6.35
C PHE A 129 1.34 -9.10 6.49
N TRP A 130 0.79 -10.28 6.79
CA TRP A 130 1.58 -11.50 6.98
C TRP A 130 2.25 -11.97 5.69
N ASN A 131 1.68 -11.68 4.53
CA ASN A 131 2.32 -11.93 3.23
C ASN A 131 3.57 -11.08 2.97
N ALA A 132 3.83 -10.04 3.77
CA ALA A 132 5.08 -9.30 3.74
C ALA A 132 6.23 -10.08 4.42
N ASP A 133 5.92 -11.03 5.31
CA ASP A 133 6.91 -11.92 5.90
C ASP A 133 7.31 -13.05 4.93
N LEU A 134 8.60 -13.22 4.69
CA LEU A 134 9.12 -14.18 3.70
C LEU A 134 8.91 -15.63 4.14
N PHE A 135 8.91 -15.92 5.44
CA PHE A 135 8.63 -17.24 5.95
C PHE A 135 7.15 -17.57 5.74
N PHE A 136 6.25 -16.70 6.20
CA PHE A 136 4.81 -16.88 6.05
C PHE A 136 4.40 -17.02 4.59
N LYS A 137 4.95 -16.18 3.70
CA LYS A 137 4.65 -16.20 2.27
C LYS A 137 5.04 -17.50 1.56
N HIS A 138 6.14 -18.14 1.96
CA HIS A 138 6.71 -19.27 1.23
C HIS A 138 6.54 -20.62 1.93
N GLN A 139 6.35 -20.63 3.25
CA GLN A 139 6.35 -21.84 4.06
C GLN A 139 4.98 -22.14 4.70
N VAL A 140 4.04 -21.18 4.72
CA VAL A 140 2.70 -21.36 5.28
C VAL A 140 1.67 -21.49 4.14
N GLY A 141 0.88 -22.57 4.18
CA GLY A 141 -0.21 -22.79 3.23
C GLY A 141 -1.42 -21.92 3.56
N GLN A 142 -1.85 -21.08 2.62
CA GLN A 142 -2.92 -20.10 2.84
C GLN A 142 -4.20 -20.51 2.10
N GLN A 143 -5.32 -20.56 2.81
CA GLN A 143 -6.66 -20.72 2.22
C GLN A 143 -7.63 -19.81 2.96
N LEU A 144 -8.10 -18.75 2.29
CA LEU A 144 -9.08 -17.82 2.83
C LEU A 144 -10.44 -18.02 2.13
N ALA A 145 -11.47 -18.33 2.89
CA ALA A 145 -12.85 -18.42 2.41
C ALA A 145 -13.73 -17.49 3.25
N LEU A 146 -14.16 -16.38 2.66
CA LEU A 146 -14.91 -15.34 3.35
C LEU A 146 -16.42 -15.51 3.10
N PRO A 147 -17.23 -15.82 4.13
CA PRO A 147 -18.68 -15.80 3.96
C PRO A 147 -19.19 -14.35 3.90
N THR A 148 -20.45 -14.16 3.52
CA THR A 148 -21.10 -12.85 3.63
C THR A 148 -21.44 -12.59 5.11
N ILE A 149 -20.65 -11.74 5.76
CA ILE A 149 -20.80 -11.40 7.18
C ILE A 149 -21.38 -9.98 7.29
N PRO A 150 -22.36 -9.72 8.18
CA PRO A 150 -22.83 -8.37 8.45
C PRO A 150 -21.74 -7.50 9.07
N THR A 151 -21.85 -6.18 8.92
CA THR A 151 -21.00 -5.23 9.65
C THR A 151 -21.15 -5.44 11.15
N LEU A 152 -20.04 -5.66 11.84
CA LEU A 152 -19.97 -5.81 13.28
C LEU A 152 -19.72 -4.45 13.92
N ILE A 153 -20.26 -4.21 15.11
CA ILE A 153 -19.86 -3.06 15.92
C ILE A 153 -18.93 -3.60 16.99
N VAL A 154 -17.65 -3.25 16.91
CA VAL A 154 -16.63 -3.72 17.86
C VAL A 154 -16.27 -2.60 18.83
N ILE A 155 -16.05 -2.98 20.09
CA ILE A 155 -15.64 -2.06 21.15
C ILE A 155 -14.17 -1.66 20.95
N ASN A 156 -13.34 -2.62 20.53
CA ASN A 156 -11.94 -2.39 20.20
C ASN A 156 -11.52 -3.40 19.12
N GLU A 157 -11.17 -2.90 17.95
CA GLU A 157 -10.69 -3.68 16.82
C GLU A 157 -9.29 -4.27 17.04
N GLY A 158 -8.44 -3.58 17.82
CA GLY A 158 -7.07 -4.00 18.11
C GLY A 158 -7.01 -5.40 18.74
N TYR A 159 -7.90 -5.72 19.68
CA TYR A 159 -7.94 -7.05 20.30
C TYR A 159 -8.24 -8.18 19.32
N LEU A 160 -9.03 -7.90 18.27
CA LEU A 160 -9.31 -8.91 17.24
C LEU A 160 -8.06 -9.14 16.38
N ARG A 161 -7.34 -8.07 16.02
CA ARG A 161 -6.09 -8.16 15.27
C ARG A 161 -5.00 -8.86 16.09
N ASP A 162 -4.84 -8.50 17.36
CA ASP A 162 -3.91 -9.17 18.27
C ASP A 162 -4.18 -10.68 18.37
N LEU A 163 -5.47 -11.08 18.43
CA LEU A 163 -5.86 -12.48 18.44
C LEU A 163 -5.48 -13.20 17.14
N ILE A 164 -5.71 -12.57 15.99
CA ILE A 164 -5.34 -13.11 14.68
C ILE A 164 -3.83 -13.26 14.58
N ASP A 165 -3.07 -12.21 14.92
CA ASP A 165 -1.61 -12.22 14.93
C ASP A 165 -1.08 -13.35 15.82
N CYS A 166 -1.60 -13.51 17.04
CA CYS A 166 -1.19 -14.59 17.94
C CYS A 166 -1.46 -16.00 17.37
N LEU A 167 -2.56 -16.19 16.65
CA LEU A 167 -2.91 -17.47 16.04
C LEU A 167 -2.01 -17.79 14.84
N LEU A 168 -1.65 -16.76 14.06
CA LEU A 168 -0.78 -16.91 12.90
C LEU A 168 0.69 -17.10 13.30
N ASP A 169 1.16 -16.41 14.34
CA ASP A 169 2.50 -16.59 14.93
C ASP A 169 2.74 -18.01 15.47
N ALA A 170 1.67 -18.71 15.86
CA ALA A 170 1.75 -20.05 16.43
C ALA A 170 1.84 -21.17 15.37
N CYS A 171 1.73 -20.83 14.08
CA CYS A 171 1.76 -21.78 12.96
C CYS A 171 3.19 -21.99 12.42
#